data_AF-A0A2P4XN70-F1
#
_entry.id   AF-A0A2P4XN70-F1
#
_cell.length_a   1.000
_cell.length_b   1.000
_cell.length_c   1.000
_cell.angle_alpha   90.00
_cell.angle_beta   90.00
_cell.angle_gamma   90.00
#
_symmetry.space_group_name_H-M   'P 1'
#
loop_
_entity.id
_entity.type
_entity.pdbx_description
1 polymer ?
#
loop_
_entity_poly.entity_id
_entity_poly.type
_entity_poly.pdbx_seq_one_letter_code
_entity_poly.pdbx_strand_id
1 'polypeptide(L)'
;MAPDSKLQENKSLVGQDKNVFVYESQEFFTENSRVPKWMQNFVTDVFSFITAHYFIWSWPFLGLFYYLYKVTKISTFCMMRGLDYISIAMVALYLPSFFSGAQKTGKGNVWDSLRTSSIWGLMNKFLRIKIIREQELDPKKRYIFGFHPHGIIVLSRLAIFGRNFDDIFPGIKNRLLGASAMYYIPLGRDICLWLGGVDASRSTGEK
;
A
#
# COMPACT_ATOMS: atom_id res chain seq x y z
N MET A 1 47.03 15.32 -40.28
CA MET A 1 47.06 14.53 -39.02
C MET A 1 45.76 14.81 -38.30
N ALA A 2 44.87 13.82 -38.27
CA ALA A 2 43.50 13.96 -37.79
C ALA A 2 43.47 14.15 -36.26
N PRO A 3 42.52 14.94 -35.72
CA PRO A 3 42.30 14.99 -34.28
C PRO A 3 41.77 13.63 -33.78
N ASP A 4 42.26 13.24 -32.61
CA ASP A 4 42.09 11.95 -31.96
C ASP A 4 40.61 11.51 -31.83
N SER A 5 40.23 10.43 -32.52
CA SER A 5 38.84 9.93 -32.59
C SER A 5 38.29 9.43 -31.25
N LYS A 6 39.15 9.17 -30.26
CA LYS A 6 38.73 8.72 -28.92
C LYS A 6 38.25 9.85 -28.00
N LEU A 7 38.49 11.11 -28.35
CA LEU A 7 38.02 12.28 -27.59
C LEU A 7 36.64 12.79 -28.04
N GLN A 8 36.15 12.32 -29.20
CA GLN A 8 34.80 12.61 -29.68
C GLN A 8 33.80 11.48 -29.40
N GLU A 9 34.26 10.24 -29.27
CA GLU A 9 33.37 9.09 -29.02
C GLU A 9 32.87 9.02 -27.55
N ASN A 10 33.58 9.65 -26.61
CA ASN A 10 33.15 9.71 -25.21
C ASN A 10 32.35 10.99 -24.85
N LYS A 11 32.05 11.84 -25.85
CA LYS A 11 31.25 13.05 -25.69
C LYS A 11 29.87 12.98 -26.35
N SER A 12 29.46 11.81 -26.85
CA SER A 12 28.20 11.62 -27.59
C SER A 12 27.17 10.68 -26.94
N LEU A 13 27.39 10.16 -25.73
CA LEU A 13 26.46 9.22 -25.08
C LEU A 13 25.98 9.57 -23.66
N VAL A 14 26.13 10.83 -23.23
CA VAL A 14 25.39 11.31 -22.05
C VAL A 14 24.79 12.66 -22.39
N GLY A 15 23.64 12.61 -23.07
CA GLY A 15 22.66 13.66 -22.88
C GLY A 15 22.34 13.71 -21.39
N GLN A 16 22.91 14.67 -20.67
CA GLN A 16 22.44 15.03 -19.35
C GLN A 16 21.01 15.55 -19.52
N ASP A 17 20.05 14.66 -19.30
CA ASP A 17 18.63 14.98 -19.30
C ASP A 17 18.33 15.79 -18.03
N LYS A 18 18.52 17.11 -18.12
CA LYS A 18 18.48 18.05 -16.98
C LYS A 18 17.11 18.15 -16.26
N ASN A 19 16.11 17.36 -16.66
CA ASN A 19 14.75 17.42 -16.13
C ASN A 19 14.27 16.14 -15.42
N VAL A 20 15.08 15.08 -15.35
CA VAL A 20 14.65 13.83 -14.71
C VAL A 20 14.85 13.89 -13.20
N PHE A 21 13.76 13.89 -12.44
CA PHE A 21 13.79 13.82 -10.98
C PHE A 21 13.80 12.36 -10.53
N VAL A 22 14.85 11.97 -9.81
CA VAL A 22 14.98 10.63 -9.26
C VAL A 22 14.61 10.68 -7.78
N TYR A 23 13.53 9.99 -7.42
CA TYR A 23 13.07 9.84 -6.06
C TYR A 23 13.46 8.47 -5.50
N GLU A 24 14.25 8.51 -4.43
CA GLU A 24 14.51 7.33 -3.60
C GLU A 24 13.53 7.33 -2.44
N SER A 25 12.79 6.23 -2.33
CA SER A 25 11.71 6.12 -1.34
C SER A 25 12.25 6.18 0.08
N GLN A 26 11.64 7.00 0.93
CA GLN A 26 12.05 7.12 2.32
C GLN A 26 11.92 5.79 3.08
N GLU A 27 12.99 5.39 3.77
CA GLU A 27 12.99 4.24 4.67
C GLU A 27 12.37 4.59 6.03
N PHE A 28 11.83 3.59 6.73
CA PHE A 28 11.30 3.77 8.07
C PHE A 28 12.40 4.01 9.11
N PHE A 29 13.52 3.28 8.99
CA PHE A 29 14.69 3.48 9.84
C PHE A 29 15.69 4.37 9.09
N THR A 30 16.01 5.52 9.65
CA THR A 30 17.03 6.42 9.09
C THR A 30 18.43 5.88 9.34
N GLU A 31 19.43 6.40 8.62
CA GLU A 31 20.85 6.03 8.81
C GLU A 31 21.33 6.24 10.25
N ASN A 32 20.77 7.25 10.94
CA ASN A 32 21.07 7.59 12.33
C ASN A 32 20.19 6.84 13.36
N SER A 33 19.48 5.79 12.93
CA SER A 33 18.61 5.00 13.82
C SER A 33 19.44 4.30 14.90
N ARG A 34 19.01 4.45 16.16
CA ARG A 34 19.60 3.76 17.33
C ARG A 34 19.23 2.28 17.38
N VAL A 35 18.33 1.81 16.51
CA VAL A 35 17.87 0.41 16.48
C VAL A 35 18.93 -0.47 15.82
N PRO A 36 19.33 -1.60 16.43
CA PRO A 36 20.29 -2.52 15.83
C PRO A 36 19.86 -3.02 14.45
N LYS A 37 20.81 -3.16 13.50
CA LYS A 37 20.53 -3.54 12.10
C LYS A 37 19.75 -4.85 11.98
N TRP A 38 20.04 -5.85 12.82
CA TRP A 38 19.33 -7.13 12.83
C TRP A 38 17.84 -6.97 13.14
N MET A 39 17.50 -6.09 14.08
CA MET A 39 16.13 -5.81 14.49
C MET A 39 15.40 -4.98 13.43
N GLN A 40 16.09 -4.02 12.80
CA GLN A 40 15.52 -3.31 11.66
C GLN A 40 15.16 -4.26 10.52
N ASN A 41 16.05 -5.19 10.17
CA ASN A 41 15.81 -6.17 9.13
C ASN A 41 14.65 -7.10 9.51
N PHE A 42 14.65 -7.63 10.74
CA PHE A 42 13.56 -8.47 11.22
C PHE A 42 12.19 -7.79 11.15
N VAL A 43 12.08 -6.54 11.63
CA VAL A 43 10.81 -5.79 11.59
C VAL A 43 10.38 -5.52 10.14
N THR A 44 11.31 -5.11 9.28
CA THR A 44 11.04 -4.93 7.84
C THR A 44 10.56 -6.22 7.20
N ASP A 45 11.25 -7.33 7.43
CA ASP A 45 10.92 -8.63 6.82
C ASP A 45 9.57 -9.14 7.31
N VAL A 46 9.26 -9.02 8.60
CA VAL A 46 7.95 -9.38 9.16
C VAL A 46 6.85 -8.51 8.56
N PHE A 47 7.03 -7.19 8.51
CA PHE A 47 6.05 -6.27 7.93
C PHE A 47 5.81 -6.61 6.46
N SER A 48 6.88 -6.72 5.67
CA SER A 48 6.80 -7.05 4.25
C SER A 48 6.21 -8.42 3.99
N PHE A 49 6.54 -9.43 4.81
CA PHE A 49 5.95 -10.76 4.72
C PHE A 49 4.44 -10.70 4.94
N ILE A 50 4.03 -10.06 6.03
CA ILE A 50 2.63 -9.87 6.39
C ILE A 50 1.90 -9.13 5.25
N THR A 51 2.42 -7.99 4.79
CA THR A 51 1.79 -7.17 3.76
C THR A 51 1.73 -7.88 2.39
N ALA A 52 2.79 -8.58 2.00
CA ALA A 52 2.83 -9.35 0.74
C ALA A 52 1.81 -10.50 0.75
N HIS A 53 1.62 -11.12 1.90
CA HIS A 53 0.71 -12.24 2.09
C HIS A 53 -0.64 -11.79 2.65
N TYR A 54 -1.19 -10.66 2.17
CA TYR A 54 -2.49 -10.14 2.61
C TYR A 54 -3.66 -11.12 2.40
N PHE A 55 -3.59 -12.02 1.40
CA PHE A 55 -4.53 -13.12 1.25
C PHE A 55 -4.38 -14.20 2.33
N ILE A 56 -3.19 -14.28 2.94
CA ILE A 56 -2.91 -15.19 4.04
C ILE A 56 -3.45 -14.65 5.36
N TRP A 57 -3.65 -13.34 5.57
CA TRP A 57 -4.19 -12.78 6.83
C TRP A 57 -5.50 -13.42 7.28
N SER A 58 -6.32 -13.83 6.32
CA SER A 58 -7.54 -14.60 6.53
C SER A 58 -7.28 -15.85 7.38
N TRP A 59 -6.15 -16.54 7.19
CA TRP A 59 -5.86 -17.83 7.81
C TRP A 59 -5.38 -17.75 9.26
N PRO A 60 -4.46 -16.84 9.67
CA PRO A 60 -4.22 -16.57 11.09
C PRO A 60 -5.45 -16.01 11.79
N PHE A 61 -6.28 -15.20 11.11
CA PHE A 61 -7.52 -14.69 11.70
C PHE A 61 -8.55 -15.81 11.91
N LEU A 62 -8.76 -16.67 10.91
CA LEU A 62 -9.60 -17.87 11.02
C LEU A 62 -9.03 -18.88 12.03
N GLY A 63 -7.71 -19.05 12.07
CA GLY A 63 -7.00 -19.92 13.01
C GLY A 63 -7.09 -19.41 14.44
N LEU A 64 -6.96 -18.10 14.66
CA LEU A 64 -7.18 -17.45 15.96
C LEU A 64 -8.65 -17.57 16.37
N PHE A 65 -9.61 -17.31 15.48
CA PHE A 65 -11.02 -17.48 15.79
C PHE A 65 -11.38 -18.94 16.09
N TYR A 66 -10.81 -19.90 15.34
CA TYR A 66 -10.97 -21.33 15.57
C TYR A 66 -10.33 -21.77 16.90
N TYR A 67 -9.13 -21.27 17.19
CA TYR A 67 -8.44 -21.51 18.46
C TYR A 67 -9.21 -20.92 19.63
N LEU A 68 -9.65 -19.67 19.54
CA LEU A 68 -10.51 -19.03 20.55
C LEU A 68 -11.79 -19.84 20.75
N TYR A 69 -12.45 -20.28 19.67
CA TYR A 69 -13.62 -21.18 19.71
C TYR A 69 -13.33 -22.56 20.34
N LYS A 70 -12.13 -23.13 20.14
CA LYS A 70 -11.74 -24.44 20.70
C LYS A 70 -11.31 -24.35 22.15
N VAL A 71 -10.53 -23.32 22.50
CA VAL A 71 -10.12 -23.02 23.88
C VAL A 71 -11.32 -22.66 24.73
N THR A 72 -12.28 -21.90 24.18
CA THR A 72 -13.56 -21.66 24.88
C THR A 72 -14.31 -22.97 25.11
N LYS A 73 -14.32 -23.92 24.16
CA LYS A 73 -14.95 -25.26 24.33
C LYS A 73 -14.28 -26.18 25.37
N ILE A 74 -12.95 -26.15 25.46
CA ILE A 74 -12.17 -26.94 26.44
C ILE A 74 -12.26 -26.33 27.85
N SER A 75 -12.39 -25.01 27.94
CA SER A 75 -12.62 -24.28 29.19
C SER A 75 -14.09 -24.32 29.65
N THR A 76 -15.04 -24.79 28.84
CA THR A 76 -16.50 -24.74 29.16
C THR A 76 -16.98 -25.80 30.15
N PHE A 77 -16.11 -26.36 31.01
CA PHE A 77 -16.61 -26.94 32.26
C PHE A 77 -16.76 -25.89 33.36
N CYS A 78 -16.06 -24.75 33.28
CA CYS A 78 -16.16 -23.72 34.33
C CYS A 78 -15.81 -22.32 33.77
N MET A 79 -16.80 -21.42 33.69
CA MET A 79 -16.65 -19.98 33.41
C MET A 79 -16.06 -19.55 32.04
N MET A 80 -16.91 -19.26 31.06
CA MET A 80 -16.94 -17.97 30.31
C MET A 80 -17.93 -18.03 29.14
N ARG A 81 -19.13 -17.46 29.33
CA ARG A 81 -20.08 -17.14 28.25
C ARG A 81 -19.82 -15.78 27.59
N GLY A 82 -18.79 -15.03 27.99
CA GLY A 82 -18.58 -13.62 27.63
C GLY A 82 -17.82 -13.35 26.32
N LEU A 83 -16.99 -14.29 25.85
CA LEU A 83 -16.09 -14.07 24.70
C LEU A 83 -16.78 -14.26 23.34
N ASP A 84 -17.80 -15.12 23.25
CA ASP A 84 -18.58 -15.32 22.02
C ASP A 84 -19.37 -14.05 21.63
N TYR A 85 -19.86 -13.30 22.62
CA TYR A 85 -20.53 -12.02 22.40
C TYR A 85 -19.59 -10.96 21.84
N ILE A 86 -18.29 -11.00 22.17
CA ILE A 86 -17.31 -10.03 21.65
C ILE A 86 -17.09 -10.28 20.16
N SER A 87 -16.95 -11.54 19.74
CA SER A 87 -16.83 -11.89 18.32
C SER A 87 -18.08 -11.51 17.52
N ILE A 88 -19.27 -11.79 18.07
CA ILE A 88 -20.55 -11.40 17.45
C ILE A 88 -20.67 -9.88 17.37
N ALA A 89 -20.33 -9.16 18.44
CA ALA A 89 -20.36 -7.70 18.48
C ALA A 89 -19.39 -7.09 17.47
N MET A 90 -18.16 -7.61 17.34
CA MET A 90 -17.18 -7.15 16.36
C MET A 90 -17.68 -7.30 14.92
N VAL A 91 -18.30 -8.43 14.58
CA VAL A 91 -18.90 -8.63 13.26
C VAL A 91 -20.07 -7.66 13.06
N ALA A 92 -20.98 -7.58 14.03
CA ALA A 92 -22.14 -6.68 13.97
C ALA A 92 -21.74 -5.21 13.79
N LEU A 93 -20.67 -4.77 14.45
CA LEU A 93 -20.11 -3.42 14.31
C LEU A 93 -19.39 -3.21 12.98
N TYR A 94 -18.82 -4.26 12.38
CA TYR A 94 -18.14 -4.18 11.09
C TYR A 94 -19.10 -4.14 9.89
N LEU A 95 -20.23 -4.86 9.96
CA LEU A 95 -21.17 -4.98 8.83
C LEU A 95 -21.62 -3.65 8.23
N PRO A 96 -21.97 -2.60 9.01
CA PRO A 96 -22.30 -1.29 8.44
C PRO A 96 -21.18 -0.70 7.59
N SER A 97 -19.92 -0.83 8.02
CA SER A 97 -18.76 -0.38 7.25
C SER A 97 -18.64 -1.16 5.95
N PHE A 98 -18.76 -2.49 6.00
CA PHE A 98 -18.63 -3.37 4.85
C PHE A 98 -19.71 -3.09 3.78
N PHE A 99 -20.95 -2.88 4.20
CA PHE A 99 -22.08 -2.61 3.32
C PHE A 99 -22.29 -1.13 2.96
N SER A 100 -21.47 -0.21 3.47
CA SER A 100 -21.55 1.23 3.17
C SER A 100 -21.47 1.59 1.68
N GLY A 101 -20.95 0.70 0.83
CA GLY A 101 -20.81 0.95 -0.61
C GLY A 101 -19.78 2.05 -0.95
N ALA A 102 -18.93 2.45 0.01
CA ALA A 102 -17.96 3.52 -0.14
C ALA A 102 -17.11 3.42 -1.43
N GLN A 103 -16.78 2.21 -1.85
CA GLN A 103 -16.02 1.91 -3.07
C GLN A 103 -16.70 2.36 -4.38
N LYS A 104 -18.03 2.52 -4.38
CA LYS A 104 -18.82 2.95 -5.55
C LYS A 104 -19.17 4.43 -5.55
N THR A 105 -18.74 5.18 -4.53
CA THR A 105 -19.07 6.61 -4.39
C THR A 105 -18.21 7.49 -5.29
N GLY A 106 -17.09 6.98 -5.80
CA GLY A 106 -16.07 7.73 -6.52
C GLY A 106 -15.11 8.51 -5.61
N LYS A 107 -15.45 8.72 -4.33
CA LYS A 107 -14.58 9.35 -3.33
C LYS A 107 -13.84 8.34 -2.44
N GLY A 108 -14.44 7.18 -2.20
CA GLY A 108 -13.91 6.18 -1.28
C GLY A 108 -13.97 6.63 0.19
N ASN A 109 -13.20 5.96 1.05
CA ASN A 109 -13.03 6.29 2.47
C ASN A 109 -11.54 6.40 2.78
N VAL A 110 -10.89 7.46 2.31
CA VAL A 110 -9.44 7.63 2.46
C VAL A 110 -9.09 7.92 3.92
N TRP A 111 -8.06 7.26 4.42
CA TRP A 111 -7.46 7.55 5.72
C TRP A 111 -6.10 8.18 5.50
N ASP A 112 -6.09 9.51 5.36
CA ASP A 112 -4.88 10.26 4.98
C ASP A 112 -3.71 10.01 5.94
N SER A 113 -3.94 9.94 7.25
CA SER A 113 -2.88 9.67 8.22
C SER A 113 -2.24 8.29 8.04
N LEU A 114 -3.03 7.26 7.71
CA LEU A 114 -2.49 5.94 7.41
C LEU A 114 -1.74 5.97 6.07
N ARG A 115 -2.33 6.60 5.05
CA ARG A 115 -1.81 6.68 3.69
C ARG A 115 -0.45 7.38 3.60
N THR A 116 -0.24 8.46 4.35
CA THR A 116 1.02 9.23 4.36
C THR A 116 1.98 8.84 5.50
N SER A 117 1.61 7.86 6.31
CA SER A 117 2.41 7.39 7.44
C SER A 117 3.80 6.92 7.00
N SER A 118 4.79 7.13 7.86
CA SER A 118 6.15 6.61 7.64
C SER A 118 6.22 5.08 7.66
N ILE A 119 5.19 4.39 8.16
CA ILE A 119 5.15 2.93 8.25
C ILE A 119 5.40 2.24 6.90
N TRP A 120 4.95 2.86 5.80
CA TRP A 120 5.18 2.36 4.44
C TRP A 120 6.66 2.32 4.06
N GLY A 121 7.51 3.09 4.75
CA GLY A 121 8.95 3.04 4.67
C GLY A 121 9.56 1.67 5.05
N LEU A 122 8.85 0.84 5.82
CA LEU A 122 9.28 -0.53 6.09
C LEU A 122 9.27 -1.38 4.82
N MET A 123 8.25 -1.21 3.98
CA MET A 123 8.10 -1.93 2.72
C MET A 123 8.98 -1.35 1.62
N ASN A 124 9.26 -0.04 1.65
CA ASN A 124 10.19 0.62 0.74
C ASN A 124 11.58 -0.02 0.77
N LYS A 125 12.08 -0.36 1.96
CA LYS A 125 13.37 -1.05 2.13
C LYS A 125 13.40 -2.45 1.51
N PHE A 126 12.29 -3.19 1.63
CA PHE A 126 12.16 -4.53 1.03
C PHE A 126 12.11 -4.47 -0.49
N LEU A 127 11.31 -3.54 -1.04
CA LEU A 127 11.12 -3.41 -2.49
C LEU A 127 12.22 -2.63 -3.19
N ARG A 128 13.02 -1.84 -2.45
CA ARG A 128 14.07 -0.94 -2.97
C ARG A 128 13.52 -0.04 -4.08
N ILE A 129 12.41 0.63 -3.81
CA ILE A 129 11.69 1.42 -4.80
C ILE A 129 12.51 2.64 -5.19
N LYS A 130 12.72 2.76 -6.51
CA LYS A 130 13.27 3.95 -7.14
C LYS A 130 12.26 4.45 -8.16
N ILE A 131 11.86 5.71 -8.04
CA ILE A 131 10.86 6.30 -8.92
C ILE A 131 11.52 7.40 -9.72
N ILE A 132 11.35 7.32 -11.04
CA ILE A 132 11.89 8.28 -11.99
C ILE A 132 10.72 9.13 -12.48
N ARG A 133 10.75 10.42 -12.17
CA ARG A 133 9.79 11.40 -12.65
C ARG A 133 10.43 12.18 -13.79
N GLU A 134 9.96 11.89 -15.00
CA GLU A 134 10.47 12.50 -16.23
C GLU A 134 9.97 13.93 -16.44
N GLN A 135 8.82 14.28 -15.85
CA GLN A 135 8.17 15.58 -16.05
C GLN A 135 7.48 16.06 -14.79
N GLU A 136 7.62 17.34 -14.48
CA GLU A 136 6.82 18.01 -13.45
C GLU A 136 5.38 18.19 -13.94
N LEU A 137 4.42 17.88 -13.07
CA LEU A 137 3.00 17.99 -13.35
C LEU A 137 2.40 19.17 -12.59
N ASP A 138 1.51 19.92 -13.24
CA ASP A 138 0.81 21.07 -12.66
C ASP A 138 -0.31 20.57 -11.73
N PRO A 139 -0.28 20.86 -10.42
CA PRO A 139 -1.30 20.41 -9.47
C PRO A 139 -2.73 20.88 -9.79
N LYS A 140 -2.89 21.88 -10.66
CA LYS A 140 -4.21 22.41 -11.08
C LYS A 140 -4.84 21.62 -12.22
N LYS A 141 -4.11 20.68 -12.83
CA LYS A 141 -4.59 19.86 -13.95
C LYS A 141 -5.02 18.46 -13.47
N ARG A 142 -5.84 17.80 -14.29
CA ARG A 142 -6.26 16.42 -14.08
C ARG A 142 -5.43 15.49 -14.94
N TYR A 143 -4.97 14.41 -14.35
CA TYR A 143 -4.13 13.40 -14.99
C TYR A 143 -4.75 12.02 -14.83
N ILE A 144 -4.55 11.16 -15.82
CA ILE A 144 -4.85 9.74 -15.76
C ILE A 144 -3.52 9.01 -15.85
N PHE A 145 -3.20 8.24 -14.81
CA PHE A 145 -1.99 7.44 -14.76
C PHE A 145 -2.31 6.00 -15.17
N GLY A 146 -1.60 5.49 -16.18
CA GLY A 146 -1.55 4.05 -16.46
C GLY A 146 -0.56 3.38 -15.51
N PHE A 147 -0.92 2.22 -14.96
CA PHE A 147 -0.06 1.48 -14.04
C PHE A 147 0.12 0.04 -14.54
N HIS A 148 1.29 -0.26 -15.11
CA HIS A 148 1.58 -1.55 -15.71
C HIS A 148 3.10 -1.85 -15.69
N PRO A 149 3.52 -3.11 -15.43
CA PRO A 149 2.70 -4.22 -14.94
C PRO A 149 2.38 -4.03 -13.46
N HIS A 150 1.11 -4.13 -13.09
CA HIS A 150 0.72 -3.93 -11.69
C HIS A 150 1.09 -5.11 -10.78
N GLY A 151 1.53 -6.24 -11.35
CA GLY A 151 1.79 -7.49 -10.64
C GLY A 151 0.51 -8.12 -10.07
N ILE A 152 0.58 -9.39 -9.68
CA ILE A 152 -0.55 -10.07 -9.01
C ILE A 152 -0.69 -9.65 -7.54
N ILE A 153 0.29 -8.89 -7.02
CA ILE A 153 0.40 -8.51 -5.62
C ILE A 153 0.13 -7.01 -5.50
N VAL A 154 -0.80 -6.65 -4.60
CA VAL A 154 -1.11 -5.30 -4.15
C VAL A 154 0.12 -4.50 -3.64
N LEU A 155 1.28 -5.12 -3.50
CA LEU A 155 2.51 -4.53 -2.95
C LEU A 155 3.03 -3.34 -3.76
N SER A 156 3.06 -3.42 -5.10
CA SER A 156 3.46 -2.32 -5.99
C SER A 156 2.55 -1.10 -5.84
N ARG A 157 1.28 -1.36 -5.55
CA ARG A 157 0.24 -0.36 -5.32
C ARG A 157 0.38 0.26 -3.94
N LEU A 158 0.55 -0.54 -2.89
CA LEU A 158 0.83 -0.02 -1.55
C LEU A 158 2.12 0.80 -1.54
N ALA A 159 3.12 0.39 -2.30
CA ALA A 159 4.39 1.06 -2.46
C ALA A 159 4.24 2.46 -3.05
N ILE A 160 3.53 2.60 -4.17
CA ILE A 160 3.38 3.90 -4.81
C ILE A 160 2.41 4.79 -4.02
N PHE A 161 1.26 4.27 -3.59
CA PHE A 161 0.19 5.08 -3.03
C PHE A 161 0.23 5.21 -1.50
N GLY A 162 1.04 4.38 -0.83
CA GLY A 162 1.46 4.59 0.55
C GLY A 162 2.62 5.57 0.58
N ARG A 163 2.29 6.87 0.65
CA ARG A 163 3.20 8.03 0.78
C ARG A 163 3.99 8.42 -0.47
N ASN A 164 4.61 7.49 -1.20
CA ASN A 164 5.57 7.84 -2.26
C ASN A 164 4.98 8.74 -3.37
N PHE A 165 3.72 8.53 -3.76
CA PHE A 165 3.05 9.38 -4.75
C PHE A 165 2.89 10.82 -4.26
N ASP A 166 2.52 11.01 -2.99
CA ASP A 166 2.34 12.35 -2.41
C ASP A 166 3.68 13.11 -2.33
N ASP A 167 4.77 12.39 -2.08
CA ASP A 167 6.13 12.95 -2.02
C ASP A 167 6.61 13.39 -3.42
N ILE A 168 6.25 12.66 -4.48
CA ILE A 168 6.67 12.95 -5.87
C ILE A 168 5.81 14.01 -6.54
N PHE A 169 4.51 14.00 -6.25
CA PHE A 169 3.51 14.87 -6.85
C PHE A 169 2.71 15.63 -5.78
N PRO A 170 3.36 16.53 -5.02
CA PRO A 170 2.69 17.28 -3.97
C PRO A 170 1.55 18.12 -4.55
N GLY A 171 0.38 18.05 -3.90
CA GLY A 171 -0.82 18.76 -4.32
C GLY A 171 -1.67 18.05 -5.38
N ILE A 172 -1.17 16.98 -6.01
CA ILE A 172 -1.98 16.14 -6.90
C ILE A 172 -2.67 15.06 -6.06
N LYS A 173 -4.00 15.17 -5.92
CA LYS A 173 -4.79 14.12 -5.26
C LYS A 173 -4.91 12.91 -6.19
N ASN A 174 -4.37 11.78 -5.75
CA ASN A 174 -4.55 10.52 -6.45
C ASN A 174 -5.87 9.85 -6.06
N ARG A 175 -6.45 9.14 -7.02
CA ARG A 175 -7.57 8.21 -6.82
C ARG A 175 -7.24 6.95 -7.60
N LEU A 176 -7.34 5.81 -6.93
CA LEU A 176 -6.88 4.57 -7.50
C LEU A 176 -8.03 3.66 -7.90
N LEU A 177 -7.95 3.08 -9.09
CA LEU A 177 -8.95 2.12 -9.57
C LEU A 177 -8.49 0.68 -9.25
N GLY A 178 -9.35 -0.06 -8.56
CA GLY A 178 -9.13 -1.46 -8.20
C GLY A 178 -10.17 -2.38 -8.81
N ALA A 179 -9.79 -3.63 -9.09
CA ALA A 179 -10.72 -4.65 -9.56
C ALA A 179 -11.84 -4.85 -8.52
N SER A 180 -13.08 -4.98 -8.97
CA SER A 180 -14.26 -5.07 -8.10
C SER A 180 -14.15 -6.19 -7.07
N ALA A 181 -13.52 -7.32 -7.43
CA ALA A 181 -13.25 -8.46 -6.56
C ALA A 181 -12.57 -8.07 -5.23
N MET A 182 -11.66 -7.08 -5.26
CA MET A 182 -10.94 -6.62 -4.05
C MET A 182 -11.87 -6.01 -3.00
N TYR A 183 -13.01 -5.46 -3.44
CA TYR A 183 -13.97 -4.81 -2.54
C TYR A 183 -15.01 -5.76 -1.94
N TYR A 184 -14.93 -7.06 -2.27
CA TYR A 184 -15.74 -8.11 -1.66
C TYR A 184 -14.98 -8.92 -0.61
N ILE A 185 -13.69 -8.66 -0.41
CA ILE A 185 -12.86 -9.30 0.62
C ILE A 185 -12.91 -8.43 1.89
N PRO A 186 -13.46 -8.94 3.02
CA PRO A 186 -13.47 -8.22 4.29
C PRO A 186 -12.05 -7.81 4.70
N LEU A 187 -11.91 -6.62 5.31
CA LEU A 187 -10.65 -5.98 5.71
C LEU A 187 -9.72 -5.59 4.54
N GLY A 188 -9.55 -6.44 3.54
CA GLY A 188 -8.81 -6.12 2.32
C GLY A 188 -9.44 -4.93 1.57
N ARG A 189 -10.78 -4.90 1.50
CA ARG A 189 -11.57 -3.78 1.02
C ARG A 189 -11.21 -2.48 1.76
N ASP A 190 -11.13 -2.52 3.08
CA ASP A 190 -10.93 -1.33 3.90
C ASP A 190 -9.51 -0.79 3.73
N ILE A 191 -8.50 -1.66 3.63
CA ILE A 191 -7.13 -1.26 3.27
C ILE A 191 -7.11 -0.58 1.90
N CYS A 192 -7.80 -1.13 0.90
CA CYS A 192 -7.91 -0.49 -0.42
C CYS A 192 -8.53 0.90 -0.32
N LEU A 193 -9.64 1.05 0.43
CA LEU A 193 -10.33 2.32 0.60
C LEU A 193 -9.49 3.36 1.34
N TRP A 194 -8.86 2.96 2.45
CA TRP A 194 -8.02 3.82 3.28
C TRP A 194 -6.83 4.38 2.51
N LEU A 195 -6.35 3.66 1.50
CA LEU A 195 -5.26 4.08 0.62
C LEU A 195 -5.72 4.81 -0.65
N GLY A 196 -7.00 5.17 -0.77
CA GLY A 196 -7.51 5.93 -1.91
C GLY A 196 -8.07 5.10 -3.07
N GLY A 197 -8.25 3.79 -2.85
CA GLY A 197 -8.84 2.87 -3.83
C GLY A 197 -10.36 2.97 -3.93
N VAL A 198 -10.86 2.95 -5.16
CA VAL A 198 -12.28 2.80 -5.51
C VAL A 198 -12.48 1.74 -6.58
N ASP A 199 -13.72 1.29 -6.76
CA ASP A 199 -14.08 0.28 -7.76
C ASP A 199 -13.83 0.80 -9.18
N ALA A 200 -13.20 -0.02 -10.03
CA ALA A 200 -12.97 0.29 -11.44
C ALA A 200 -14.23 0.09 -12.31
N SER A 201 -15.38 -0.23 -11.69
CA SER A 201 -16.66 -0.36 -12.38
C SER A 201 -17.05 0.91 -13.15
N ARG A 202 -17.77 0.73 -14.26
CA ARG A 202 -18.33 1.83 -15.07
C ARG A 202 -19.08 2.88 -14.22
N SER A 203 -19.93 2.40 -13.31
CA SER A 203 -20.74 3.26 -12.42
C SER A 203 -19.92 4.17 -11.49
N THR A 204 -18.66 3.81 -11.23
CA THR A 204 -17.74 4.63 -10.42
C THR A 204 -16.95 5.57 -11.32
N GLY A 205 -16.55 5.11 -12.52
CA GLY A 205 -15.83 5.93 -13.50
C GLY A 205 -16.64 7.08 -14.11
N GLU A 206 -17.97 6.94 -14.16
CA GLU A 206 -18.89 8.00 -14.63
C GLU A 206 -19.11 9.12 -13.59
N LYS A 207 -18.50 9.03 -12.39
CA LYS A 207 -18.61 10.02 -11.29
C LYS A 207 -17.33 10.84 -11.09
#